data_AF-A0A951HZJ1-F1
#
_entry.id   AF-A0A951HZJ1-F1
#
_cell.length_a   1.000
_cell.length_b   1.000
_cell.length_c   1.000
_cell.angle_alpha   90.00
_cell.angle_beta   90.00
_cell.angle_gamma   90.00
#
_symmetry.space_group_name_H-M   'P 1'
#
loop_
_entity.id
_entity.type
_entity.pdbx_description
1 polymer ?
#
loop_
_entity_poly.entity_id
_entity_poly.type
_entity_poly.pdbx_seq_one_letter_code
_entity_poly.pdbx_strand_id
1 'polypeptide(L)' 'AGPGPGVTGNDTGGIIPYAAADPEQARDLAIQHCALYGKFPRATGVDRQYGGYYSFACRFDPNRRI' A
#
# COMPACT_ATOMS: atom_id res chain seq x y z
N ALA A 1 18.95 -0.87 -6.62
CA ALA A 1 18.37 -0.92 -5.27
C ALA A 1 17.05 -1.67 -5.38
N GLY A 2 16.96 -2.87 -4.81
CA GLY A 2 15.70 -3.61 -4.76
C GLY A 2 14.69 -2.89 -3.85
N PRO A 3 13.40 -3.25 -3.92
CA PRO A 3 12.40 -2.74 -2.98
C PRO A 3 12.87 -3.11 -1.57
N GLY A 4 13.16 -2.10 -0.74
CA GLY A 4 13.52 -2.33 0.66
C GLY A 4 12.35 -3.01 1.40
N PRO A 5 12.55 -3.45 2.67
CA PRO A 5 11.54 -4.16 3.47
C PRO A 5 10.28 -3.34 3.82
N GLY A 6 10.03 -2.23 3.13
CA GLY A 6 8.87 -1.36 3.33
C GLY A 6 8.04 -1.20 2.06
N VAL A 7 7.25 -0.14 2.04
CA VAL A 7 6.40 0.24 0.90
C VAL A 7 7.28 0.72 -0.25
N THR A 8 7.10 0.13 -1.43
CA THR A 8 7.60 0.70 -2.69
C THR A 8 6.43 1.32 -3.43
N GLY A 9 6.38 2.65 -3.49
CA GLY A 9 5.22 3.35 -4.05
C GLY A 9 5.44 4.84 -4.26
N ASN A 10 4.41 5.49 -4.80
CA ASN A 10 4.30 6.92 -5.03
C ASN A 10 2.96 7.45 -4.47
N ASP A 11 2.59 8.67 -4.87
CA ASP A 11 1.34 9.32 -4.44
C ASP A 11 0.06 8.62 -4.96
N THR A 12 0.19 7.74 -5.95
CA THR A 12 -0.93 7.04 -6.62
C THR A 12 -1.13 5.64 -6.06
N GLY A 13 -0.09 5.03 -5.48
CA GLY A 13 -0.17 3.68 -4.93
C GLY A 13 1.19 3.06 -4.71
N GLY A 14 1.20 1.77 -4.40
CA GLY A 14 2.43 1.04 -4.16
C GLY A 14 2.22 -0.46 -3.98
N ILE A 15 3.34 -1.12 -3.72
CA ILE A 15 3.42 -2.54 -3.43
C ILE A 15 4.19 -2.77 -2.12
N ILE A 16 3.80 -3.81 -1.41
CA ILE A 16 4.43 -4.29 -0.18
C ILE A 16 4.79 -5.76 -0.39
N PRO A 17 6.05 -6.18 -0.19
CA PRO A 17 6.41 -7.58 -0.38
C PRO A 17 5.57 -8.51 0.50
N TYR A 18 5.00 -9.57 -0.09
CA TYR A 18 4.11 -10.49 0.62
C TYR A 18 4.81 -11.20 1.78
N ALA A 19 6.10 -11.49 1.62
CA ALA A 19 6.92 -12.13 2.65
C ALA A 19 7.36 -11.18 3.78
N ALA A 20 7.19 -9.86 3.62
CA ALA A 20 7.67 -8.86 4.58
C ALA A 20 6.60 -8.37 5.56
N ALA A 21 5.32 -8.68 5.31
CA ALA A 21 4.21 -8.23 6.12
C ALA A 21 3.05 -9.24 6.08
N ASP A 22 2.37 -9.44 7.21
CA ASP A 22 1.06 -10.06 7.21
C ASP A 22 -0.01 -9.12 6.60
N PRO A 23 -1.25 -9.58 6.33
CA PRO A 23 -2.27 -8.74 5.71
C PRO A 23 -2.66 -7.49 6.51
N GLU A 24 -2.56 -7.54 7.85
CA GLU A 24 -2.91 -6.43 8.73
C GLU A 24 -1.79 -5.38 8.73
N GLN A 25 -0.54 -5.82 8.86
CA GLN A 25 0.65 -4.99 8.70
C GLN A 25 0.72 -4.34 7.32
N ALA A 26 0.41 -5.09 6.26
CA ALA A 26 0.39 -4.56 4.90
C ALA A 26 -0.68 -3.48 4.73
N ARG A 27 -1.84 -3.65 5.38
CA ARG A 27 -2.88 -2.63 5.42
C ARG A 27 -2.39 -1.38 6.15
N ASP A 28 -1.79 -1.52 7.33
CA ASP A 28 -1.32 -0.38 8.12
C ASP A 28 -0.20 0.40 7.42
N LEU A 29 0.73 -0.30 6.76
CA LEU A 29 1.75 0.29 5.92
C LEU A 29 1.14 1.09 4.75
N ALA A 30 0.12 0.55 4.08
CA ALA A 30 -0.58 1.26 3.02
C ALA A 30 -1.32 2.51 3.54
N ILE A 31 -1.91 2.44 4.75
CA ILE A 31 -2.56 3.59 5.40
C ILE A 31 -1.53 4.69 5.65
N GLN A 32 -0.42 4.34 6.29
CA GLN A 32 0.65 5.29 6.61
C GLN A 32 1.22 5.95 5.35
N HIS A 33 1.46 5.16 4.29
CA HIS A 33 2.00 5.69 3.03
C HIS A 33 1.03 6.64 2.32
N CYS A 34 -0.24 6.26 2.16
CA CYS A 34 -1.20 7.15 1.49
C CYS A 34 -1.53 8.40 2.31
N ALA A 35 -1.47 8.33 3.64
CA ALA A 35 -1.68 9.47 4.53
C ALA A 35 -0.64 10.59 4.32
N LEU A 36 0.59 10.26 3.87
CA LEU A 36 1.61 11.25 3.50
C LEU A 36 1.15 12.21 2.39
N TYR A 37 0.18 11.77 1.57
CA TYR A 37 -0.37 12.53 0.46
C TYR A 37 -1.81 13.02 0.73
N GLY A 38 -2.32 12.87 1.96
CA GLY A 38 -3.71 13.18 2.29
C GLY A 38 -4.74 12.27 1.59
N LYS A 39 -4.32 11.05 1.20
CA LYS A 39 -5.12 10.05 0.50
C LYS A 39 -5.36 8.83 1.39
N PHE A 40 -6.30 7.97 0.99
CA PHE A 40 -6.61 6.70 1.64
C PHE A 40 -6.15 5.53 0.78
N PRO A 41 -5.66 4.43 1.39
CA PRO A 41 -5.31 3.24 0.64
C PRO A 41 -6.57 2.48 0.21
N ARG A 42 -6.50 1.92 -0.99
CA ARG A 42 -7.44 0.93 -1.50
C ARG A 42 -6.64 -0.27 -1.98
N ALA A 43 -6.84 -1.41 -1.34
CA ALA A 43 -6.24 -2.66 -1.80
C ALA A 43 -6.68 -2.94 -3.25
N THR A 44 -5.73 -3.20 -4.13
CA THR A 44 -5.97 -3.52 -5.56
C THR A 44 -5.82 -5.00 -5.85
N GLY A 45 -5.05 -5.72 -5.05
CA GLY A 45 -4.84 -7.15 -5.22
C GLY A 45 -3.76 -7.70 -4.30
N VAL A 46 -3.70 -9.01 -4.19
CA VAL A 46 -2.67 -9.73 -3.45
C VAL A 46 -2.16 -10.89 -4.28
N ASP A 47 -0.84 -10.98 -4.40
CA ASP A 47 -0.15 -12.12 -4.98
C ASP A 47 0.51 -12.95 -3.86
N ARG A 48 -0.09 -14.10 -3.54
CA ARG A 48 0.24 -14.92 -2.36
C ARG A 48 1.23 -16.04 -2.70
N GLN A 49 2.32 -15.67 -3.34
CA GLN A 49 3.41 -16.59 -3.68
C GLN A 49 4.74 -16.05 -3.18
N TYR A 50 5.76 -16.90 -3.19
CA TYR A 50 7.11 -16.46 -2.90
C TYR A 50 7.56 -15.42 -3.92
N GLY A 51 7.93 -14.23 -3.46
CA GLY A 51 8.21 -13.06 -4.31
C GLY A 51 6.97 -12.29 -4.77
N GLY A 52 5.77 -12.64 -4.29
CA GLY A 52 4.54 -11.89 -4.53
C GLY A 52 4.43 -10.64 -3.64
N TYR A 53 3.33 -9.90 -3.80
CA TYR A 53 3.14 -8.57 -3.18
C TYR A 53 1.68 -8.31 -2.81
N TYR A 54 1.47 -7.48 -1.80
CA TYR A 54 0.23 -6.74 -1.61
C TYR A 54 0.29 -5.47 -2.45
N SER A 55 -0.71 -5.22 -3.27
CA SER A 55 -0.82 -4.01 -4.08
C SER A 55 -1.94 -3.12 -3.58
N PHE A 56 -1.72 -1.80 -3.62
CA PHE A 56 -2.71 -0.81 -3.23
C PHE A 56 -2.61 0.46 -4.08
N ALA A 57 -3.72 1.19 -4.14
CA ALA A 57 -3.81 2.51 -4.74
C ALA A 57 -4.17 3.55 -3.67
N CYS A 58 -3.51 4.70 -3.69
CA CYS A 58 -3.86 5.86 -2.89
C CYS A 58 -4.92 6.68 -3.63
N ARG A 59 -6.11 6.81 -3.05
CA ARG A 59 -7.20 7.62 -3.62
C ARG A 59 -7.64 8.70 -2.64
N PHE A 60 -8.06 9.84 -3.17
CA PHE A 60 -8.77 10.83 -2.37
C PHE A 60 -10.10 10.24 -1.90
N ASP A 61 -10.51 10.58 -0.68
CA ASP A 61 -11.84 10.24 -0.21
C ASP A 61 -12.85 11.14 -0.94
N PRO A 62 -13.72 10.59 -1.82
CA PRO A 62 -14.72 11.39 -2.51
C PRO A 62 -15.76 12.00 -1.56
N ASN A 63 -15.88 11.47 -0.33
CA ASN A 63 -16.79 11.96 0.70
C ASN A 63 -16.14 12.94 1.69
N ARG A 64 -14.83 13.20 1.59
CA ARG A 64 -14.17 14.27 2.34
C ARG A 64 -14.44 15.61 1.66
N ARG A 65 -15.70 16.05 1.70
CA ARG A 65 -16.09 17.43 1.39
C ARG A 65 -15.58 18.31 2.52
N ILE A 66 -14.66 19.22 2.18
CA ILE A 66 -14.17 20.29 3.06
C ILE A 66 -15.00 21.52 2.76
#